data_AF-A0A925RYE3-F1
#
_entry.id   AF-A0A925RYE3-F1
#
_cell.length_a   1.000
_cell.length_b   1.000
_cell.length_c   1.000
_cell.angle_alpha   90.00
_cell.angle_beta   90.00
_cell.angle_gamma   90.00
#
_symmetry.space_group_name_H-M   'P 1'
#
loop_
_entity.id
_entity.type
_entity.pdbx_description
1 polymer ?
#
loop_
_entity_poly.entity_id
_entity_poly.type
_entity_poly.pdbx_seq_one_letter_code
_entity_poly.pdbx_strand_id
1 'polypeptide(L)' 'MTRTKLCAAAMAVALLAGSSFSAGASWQGTFYYYSDEGVLVGGWTAGCGEADGRWGVETDNKQFVQGCRPAS' A
#
# COMPACT_ATOMS: atom_id res chain seq x y z
N MET A 1 18.06 -35.04 -23.36
CA MET A 1 18.46 -33.63 -23.15
C MET A 1 17.35 -32.60 -23.45
N THR A 2 16.52 -32.77 -24.48
CA THR A 2 15.50 -31.77 -24.88
C THR A 2 14.38 -31.57 -23.86
N ARG A 3 13.95 -32.64 -23.19
CA ARG A 3 12.88 -32.61 -22.17
C ARG A 3 13.28 -31.85 -20.90
N THR A 4 14.54 -31.98 -20.48
CA THR A 4 15.10 -31.26 -19.32
C THR A 4 15.17 -29.76 -19.57
N LYS A 5 15.48 -29.34 -20.80
CA LYS A 5 15.50 -27.92 -21.22
C LYS A 5 14.11 -27.30 -21.20
N LEU A 6 13.08 -28.06 -21.60
CA LEU A 6 11.67 -27.63 -21.55
C LEU A 6 11.19 -27.45 -20.10
N CYS A 7 11.52 -28.37 -19.21
CA CYS A 7 11.18 -28.25 -17.79
C CYS A 7 11.87 -27.04 -17.12
N ALA A 8 13.13 -26.80 -17.43
CA ALA A 8 13.87 -25.65 -16.90
C ALA A 8 13.30 -24.32 -17.39
N ALA A 9 12.92 -24.22 -18.67
CA ALA A 9 12.27 -23.05 -19.22
C ALA A 9 10.91 -22.78 -18.57
N ALA A 10 10.11 -23.82 -18.35
CA ALA A 10 8.81 -23.69 -17.68
C ALA A 10 8.94 -23.21 -16.22
N MET A 11 9.92 -23.72 -15.47
CA MET A 11 10.21 -23.25 -14.11
C MET A 11 10.65 -21.78 -14.09
N ALA A 12 11.49 -21.35 -15.03
CA ALA A 12 11.93 -19.95 -15.11
C ALA A 12 10.75 -19.00 -15.38
N VAL A 13 9.85 -19.36 -16.29
CA VAL A 13 8.63 -18.59 -16.59
C VAL A 13 7.70 -18.54 -15.38
N ALA A 14 7.53 -19.66 -14.66
CA ALA A 14 6.71 -19.71 -13.46
C ALA A 14 7.26 -18.82 -12.31
N LEU A 15 8.59 -18.79 -12.13
CA LEU A 15 9.26 -17.94 -11.15
C LEU A 15 9.11 -16.44 -11.50
N LEU A 16 9.26 -16.08 -12.77
CA LEU A 16 9.07 -14.71 -13.27
C LEU A 16 7.60 -14.26 -13.20
N ALA A 17 6.65 -15.18 -13.39
CA ALA A 17 5.23 -14.90 -13.21
C ALA A 17 4.89 -14.67 -11.73
N GLY A 18 5.50 -15.44 -10.81
CA GLY A 18 5.29 -15.30 -9.37
C GLY A 18 5.80 -13.97 -8.79
N SER A 19 6.90 -13.42 -9.31
CA SER A 19 7.43 -12.13 -8.85
C SER A 19 6.57 -10.93 -9.29
N SER A 20 5.75 -11.08 -10.34
CA SER A 20 4.86 -10.02 -10.82
C SER A 20 3.69 -9.72 -9.86
N PHE A 21 3.36 -10.66 -8.97
CA PHE A 21 2.31 -10.50 -7.95
C PHE A 21 2.84 -10.02 -6.59
N SER A 22 4.14 -9.70 -6.48
CA SER A 22 4.66 -8.91 -5.36
C SER A 22 4.55 -7.41 -5.65
N ALA A 23 3.45 -6.97 -6.25
CA ALA A 23 2.85 -5.74 -5.79
C ALA A 23 2.33 -6.05 -4.39
N GLY A 24 3.22 -6.03 -3.40
CA GLY A 24 2.80 -6.01 -2.01
C GLY A 24 1.70 -4.98 -1.95
N ALA A 25 0.52 -5.36 -1.45
CA ALA A 25 -0.57 -4.44 -1.21
C ALA A 25 0.02 -3.32 -0.35
N SER A 26 0.51 -2.28 -1.01
CA SER A 26 1.17 -1.17 -0.38
C SER A 26 0.01 -0.36 0.11
N TRP A 27 -0.50 -0.71 1.29
CA TRP A 27 -1.40 0.10 2.09
C TRP A 27 -0.69 1.39 2.56
N GLN A 28 0.23 1.89 1.72
CA GLN A 28 0.94 3.14 1.84
C GLN A 28 -0.07 4.23 1.50
N GLY A 29 -0.53 4.90 2.54
CA GLY A 29 -1.61 5.83 2.38
C GLY A 29 -1.93 6.54 3.67
N THR A 30 -2.78 7.54 3.52
CA THR A 30 -3.22 8.38 4.61
C THR A 30 -4.74 8.27 4.73
N PHE A 31 -5.21 7.87 5.91
CA PHE A 31 -6.59 8.06 6.31
C PHE A 31 -6.75 9.49 6.82
N TYR A 32 -7.71 10.22 6.28
CA TYR A 32 -8.13 11.54 6.75
C TYR A 32 -9.46 11.39 7.48
N TYR A 33 -9.53 11.92 8.70
CA TYR A 33 -10.71 11.84 9.56
C TYR A 33 -11.42 13.19 9.57
N TYR A 34 -12.73 13.18 9.37
CA TYR A 34 -13.56 14.37 9.29
C TYR A 34 -14.61 14.41 10.40
N SER A 35 -15.01 15.60 10.81
CA SER A 35 -16.18 15.80 11.67
C SER A 35 -17.47 15.52 10.91
N ASP A 36 -18.61 15.51 11.61
CA ASP A 36 -19.94 15.41 11.00
C ASP A 36 -20.26 16.58 10.05
N GLU A 37 -19.61 17.73 10.28
CA GLU A 37 -19.70 18.94 9.45
C GLU A 37 -18.77 18.89 8.21
N GLY A 38 -17.97 17.82 8.06
CA GLY A 38 -17.02 17.64 6.96
C GLY A 38 -15.68 18.36 7.14
N VAL A 39 -15.35 18.83 8.35
CA VAL A 39 -14.07 19.50 8.65
C VAL A 39 -13.00 18.46 8.96
N LEU A 40 -11.79 18.63 8.43
CA LEU A 40 -10.67 17.72 8.72
C LEU A 40 -10.22 17.86 10.20
N VAL A 41 -10.31 16.76 10.96
CA VAL A 41 -10.01 16.73 12.40
C VAL A 41 -8.86 15.81 12.79
N GLY A 42 -8.40 14.96 11.87
CA GLY A 42 -7.28 14.07 12.14
C GLY A 42 -6.75 13.37 10.89
N GLY A 43 -5.67 12.61 11.06
CA GLY A 43 -5.19 11.71 10.03
C GLY A 43 -4.25 10.63 10.54
N TRP A 44 -4.16 9.55 9.77
CA TRP A 44 -3.26 8.43 10.02
C TRP A 44 -2.56 8.03 8.73
N THR A 45 -1.24 8.23 8.69
CA THR A 45 -0.37 7.75 7.61
C THR A 45 0.25 6.42 8.00
N ALA A 46 0.21 5.44 7.10
CA ALA A 46 0.86 4.15 7.25
C ALA A 46 1.67 3.80 6.00
N GLY A 47 2.82 3.12 6.17
CA GLY A 47 3.64 2.60 5.09
C GLY A 47 4.56 3.63 4.41
N CYS A 48 4.71 4.81 4.98
CA CYS A 48 5.44 5.96 4.46
C CYS A 48 6.75 6.27 5.21
N GLY A 49 7.18 5.39 6.13
CA GLY A 49 8.45 5.53 6.82
C GLY A 49 8.42 6.71 7.79
N GLU A 50 9.24 7.73 7.56
CA GLU A 50 9.32 8.91 8.45
C GLU A 50 8.04 9.73 8.51
N ALA A 51 7.18 9.64 7.49
CA ALA A 51 5.87 10.28 7.48
C ALA A 51 4.77 9.44 8.15
N ASP A 52 5.09 8.25 8.66
CA ASP A 52 4.15 7.42 9.40
C ASP A 52 3.79 8.04 10.74
N GLY A 53 2.50 8.05 11.06
CA GLY A 53 2.03 8.66 12.28
C GLY A 53 0.55 8.96 12.30
N ARG A 54 0.06 9.24 13.50
CA ARG A 54 -1.33 9.61 13.77
C ARG A 54 -1.37 11.00 14.38
N TRP A 55 -2.38 11.78 14.04
CA TRP A 55 -2.63 13.08 14.62
C TRP A 55 -4.13 13.37 14.67
N GLY A 56 -4.54 14.25 15.60
CA GLY A 56 -5.93 14.69 15.73
C GLY A 56 -6.86 13.62 16.30
N VAL A 57 -8.14 13.67 15.88
CA VAL A 57 -9.22 12.79 16.35
C VAL A 57 -9.57 11.76 15.29
N GLU A 58 -9.67 10.49 15.69
CA GLU A 58 -10.16 9.41 14.84
C GLU A 58 -11.70 9.40 14.85
N THR A 59 -12.30 9.41 13.67
CA THR A 59 -13.76 9.39 13.47
C THR A 59 -14.14 8.30 12.47
N ASP A 60 -15.42 7.92 12.43
CA ASP A 60 -15.92 6.97 11.45
C ASP A 60 -16.04 7.58 10.04
N ASN A 61 -16.24 8.90 9.97
CA ASN A 61 -16.22 9.66 8.72
C ASN A 61 -14.77 9.84 8.24
N LYS A 62 -14.25 8.84 7.52
CA LYS A 62 -12.86 8.81 7.05
C LYS A 62 -12.73 8.56 5.56
N GLN A 63 -11.71 9.15 4.97
CA GLN A 63 -11.33 8.93 3.58
C GLN A 63 -9.91 8.40 3.51
N PHE A 64 -9.73 7.30 2.79
CA PHE A 64 -8.40 6.80 2.45
C PHE A 64 -7.91 7.46 1.16
N VAL A 65 -6.68 7.97 1.20
CA VAL A 65 -5.96 8.49 0.03
C VAL A 65 -4.67 7.71 -0.12
N GLN A 66 -4.44 7.18 -1.32
CA GLN A 66 -3.15 6.55 -1.64
C GLN A 66 -2.06 7.61 -1.67
N GLY A 67 -0.93 7.29 -1.04
CA GLY A 67 0.22 8.18 -0.93
C GLY A 67 0.41 8.79 0.46
N CYS A 68 1.64 9.25 0.67
CA CYS A 68 2.10 9.75 1.95
C CYS A 68 1.67 11.20 2.18
N ARG A 69 1.31 11.52 3.42
CA ARG A 69 1.10 12.92 3.81
C ARG A 69 2.37 13.72 3.49
N PRO A 70 2.26 14.92 2.89
CA PRO A 70 3.41 15.80 2.71
C PRO A 70 4.04 16.11 4.07
N ALA A 71 5.38 16.00 4.14
CA ALA A 71 6.15 16.49 5.26
C ALA A 71 6.01 18.02 5.30
N SER A 72 5.22 18.50 6.25
CA SER A 72 5.01 19.91 6.56
C SER A 72 6.13 20.45 7.42
#